data_AF-A0A971CSR8-F1
#
_entry.id   AF-A0A971CSR8-F1
#
_cell.length_a   1.000
_cell.length_b   1.000
_cell.length_c   1.000
_cell.angle_alpha   90.00
_cell.angle_beta   90.00
_cell.angle_gamma   90.00
#
_symmetry.space_group_name_H-M   'P 1'
#
loop_
_entity.id
_entity.type
_entity.pdbx_description
1 polymer ?
#
loop_
_entity_poly.entity_id
_entity_poly.type
_entity_poly.pdbx_seq_one_letter_code
_entity_poly.pdbx_strand_id
1 'polypeptide(L)'
;MFRHLFSFDGVNWWTLLGGLGLNFVLTMFISLGGAYLSTNPATEAFYGQFGAPLMIVVVFLFCGLAGFVTGKIADENHVKHAFLASLGAAVPFLIGGLLLFSPIQMMVAAVAVAGNMNGGMLSVPKPKYTRPDR
;
A
#
# COMPACT_ATOMS: atom_id res chain seq x y z
N MET A 1 -9.99 -18.80 -3.77
CA MET A 1 -8.87 -17.87 -3.49
C MET A 1 -9.24 -16.83 -2.42
N PHE A 2 -10.29 -16.02 -2.61
CA PHE A 2 -10.70 -14.97 -1.66
C PHE A 2 -10.97 -15.44 -0.22
N ARG A 3 -11.54 -16.63 -0.01
CA ARG A 3 -11.76 -17.19 1.34
C ARG A 3 -10.47 -17.34 2.18
N HIS A 4 -9.33 -17.60 1.54
CA HIS A 4 -8.04 -17.71 2.25
C HIS A 4 -7.36 -16.36 2.50
N LEU A 5 -7.77 -15.30 1.81
CA LEU A 5 -7.28 -13.94 2.06
C LEU A 5 -7.84 -13.35 3.36
N PHE A 6 -9.07 -13.75 3.73
CA PHE A 6 -9.75 -13.27 4.94
C PHE A 6 -9.66 -14.22 6.14
N SER A 7 -9.06 -15.41 5.99
CA SER A 7 -8.77 -16.25 7.16
C SER A 7 -7.52 -15.72 7.86
N PHE A 8 -7.37 -15.91 9.17
CA PHE A 8 -6.15 -15.52 9.90
C PHE A 8 -5.17 -16.69 10.10
N ASP A 9 -5.46 -17.84 9.49
CA ASP A 9 -4.62 -19.03 9.59
C ASP A 9 -3.28 -18.81 8.88
N GLY A 10 -2.17 -19.19 9.54
CA GLY A 10 -0.81 -19.06 9.01
C GLY A 10 -0.34 -17.60 8.84
N VAL A 11 -0.92 -16.66 9.58
CA VAL A 11 -0.49 -15.25 9.59
C VAL A 11 0.49 -15.01 10.73
N ASN A 12 1.68 -14.51 10.39
CA ASN A 12 2.62 -14.01 11.39
C ASN A 12 2.19 -12.61 11.84
N TRP A 13 1.65 -12.53 13.06
CA TRP A 13 1.11 -11.29 13.64
C TRP A 13 2.16 -10.18 13.78
N TRP A 14 3.42 -10.50 14.03
CA TRP A 14 4.49 -9.50 14.13
C TRP A 14 4.77 -8.86 12.77
N THR A 15 4.88 -9.68 11.72
CA THR A 15 5.07 -9.20 10.35
C THR A 15 3.86 -8.41 9.88
N LEU A 16 2.64 -8.87 10.20
CA LEU A 16 1.42 -8.16 9.88
C LEU A 16 1.35 -6.79 10.55
N LEU A 17 1.61 -6.73 11.86
CA LEU A 17 1.54 -5.48 12.62
C LEU A 17 2.63 -4.49 12.16
N GLY A 18 3.83 -4.98 11.85
CA GLY A 18 4.88 -4.20 11.20
C GLY A 18 4.46 -3.66 9.84
N GLY A 19 3.83 -4.48 9.00
CA GLY A 19 3.33 -4.07 7.68
C GLY A 19 2.19 -3.06 7.74
N LEU A 20 1.26 -3.23 8.69
CA LEU A 20 0.19 -2.26 8.98
C LEU A 20 0.78 -0.91 9.41
N GLY A 21 1.72 -0.94 10.37
CA GLY A 21 2.39 0.26 10.86
C GLY A 21 3.18 0.97 9.76
N LEU A 22 3.93 0.23 8.94
CA LEU A 22 4.69 0.80 7.81
C LEU A 22 3.78 1.51 6.81
N ASN A 23 2.67 0.88 6.43
CA ASN A 23 1.69 1.47 5.51
C ASN A 23 1.03 2.73 6.10
N PHE A 24 0.68 2.71 7.38
CA PHE A 24 0.14 3.86 8.07
C PHE A 24 1.13 5.04 8.12
N VAL A 25 2.38 4.78 8.52
CA VAL A 25 3.42 5.82 8.63
C VAL A 25 3.74 6.41 7.26
N LEU A 26 3.88 5.57 6.23
CA LEU A 26 4.15 6.05 4.86
C LEU A 26 3.03 6.94 4.34
N THR A 27 1.77 6.54 4.52
CA THR A 27 0.63 7.34 4.07
C THR A 27 0.47 8.64 4.87
N MET A 28 0.82 8.65 6.15
CA MET A 28 0.93 9.87 6.94
C MET A 28 1.98 10.83 6.35
N PHE A 29 3.20 10.35 6.06
CA PHE A 29 4.25 11.19 5.47
C PHE A 29 3.85 11.73 4.10
N ILE A 30 3.22 10.91 3.26
CA ILE A 30 2.74 11.33 1.94
C ILE A 30 1.67 12.41 2.08
N SER A 31 0.73 12.25 3.03
CA SER A 31 -0.33 13.23 3.27
C SER A 31 0.22 14.55 3.79
N LEU A 32 1.17 14.51 4.74
CA LEU A 32 1.85 15.70 5.24
C LEU A 32 2.68 16.39 4.16
N GLY A 33 3.41 15.62 3.35
CA GLY A 33 4.18 16.15 2.22
C GLY A 33 3.28 16.80 1.17
N GLY A 34 2.12 16.20 0.87
CA GLY A 34 1.11 16.76 -0.02
C GLY A 34 0.53 18.07 0.52
N ALA A 35 0.18 18.11 1.80
CA ALA A 35 -0.29 19.32 2.47
C ALA A 35 0.77 20.43 2.40
N TYR A 36 2.03 20.12 2.70
CA TYR A 36 3.14 21.07 2.60
C TYR A 36 3.29 21.65 1.19
N LEU A 37 3.32 20.80 0.16
CA LEU A 37 3.44 21.21 -1.24
C LEU A 37 2.27 22.08 -1.71
N SER A 38 1.06 21.84 -1.18
CA SER A 38 -0.12 22.64 -1.47
C SER A 38 -0.07 24.04 -0.87
N THR A 39 0.65 24.22 0.25
CA THR A 39 0.74 25.51 0.96
C THR A 39 1.98 26.33 0.60
N ASN A 40 2.96 25.74 -0.09
CA ASN A 40 4.20 26.41 -0.43
C ASN A 40 4.01 27.23 -1.73
N PRO A 41 4.24 28.56 -1.71
CA PRO A 41 4.00 29.43 -2.86
C PRO A 41 4.84 29.07 -4.10
N ALA A 42 5.98 28.39 -3.92
CA ALA A 42 6.81 27.93 -5.04
C ALA A 42 6.21 26.73 -5.79
N THR A 43 5.39 25.91 -5.13
CA THR A 43 4.87 24.64 -5.68
C THR A 43 3.35 24.61 -5.81
N GLU A 44 2.65 25.57 -5.22
CA GLU A 44 1.19 25.65 -5.17
C GLU A 44 0.55 25.56 -6.56
N ALA A 45 1.01 26.35 -7.54
CA ALA A 45 0.44 26.36 -8.89
C ALA A 45 0.54 24.99 -9.59
N PHE A 46 1.67 24.31 -9.42
CA PHE A 46 1.86 22.95 -9.94
C PHE A 46 0.98 21.95 -9.20
N TYR A 47 0.94 22.04 -7.87
CA TYR A 47 0.19 21.11 -7.03
C TYR A 47 -1.32 21.27 -7.17
N GLY A 48 -1.82 22.48 -7.47
CA GLY A 48 -3.21 22.72 -7.79
C GLY A 48 -3.68 21.98 -9.05
N GLN A 49 -2.79 21.82 -10.04
CA GLN A 49 -3.11 21.13 -11.30
C GLN A 49 -2.83 19.62 -11.25
N PHE A 50 -1.73 19.21 -10.61
CA PHE A 50 -1.24 17.82 -10.64
C PHE A 50 -1.27 17.10 -9.28
N GLY A 51 -1.71 17.75 -8.21
CA GLY A 51 -1.66 17.21 -6.85
C GLY A 51 -2.41 15.90 -6.69
N ALA A 52 -3.66 15.81 -7.18
CA ALA A 52 -4.45 14.57 -7.04
C ALA A 52 -3.85 13.38 -7.85
N PRO A 53 -3.49 13.53 -9.14
CA PRO A 53 -2.77 12.47 -9.86
C PRO A 53 -1.44 12.09 -9.21
N LEU A 54 -0.67 13.08 -8.73
CA LEU A 54 0.61 12.85 -8.08
C LEU A 54 0.43 12.02 -6.80
N MET A 55 -0.55 12.35 -5.96
CA MET A 55 -0.86 11.61 -4.75
C MET A 55 -1.22 10.15 -5.04
N ILE A 56 -2.01 9.90 -6.08
CA ILE A 56 -2.38 8.54 -6.50
C ILE A 56 -1.13 7.72 -6.87
N VAL A 57 -0.27 8.28 -7.71
CA VAL A 57 0.96 7.61 -8.16
C VAL A 57 1.91 7.36 -6.99
N VAL A 58 2.12 8.37 -6.14
CA VAL A 58 3.02 8.25 -4.98
C VAL A 58 2.47 7.21 -3.99
N VAL A 59 1.19 7.25 -3.64
CA VAL A 59 0.57 6.24 -2.76
C VAL A 59 0.69 4.85 -3.37
N PHE A 60 0.43 4.68 -4.67
CA PHE A 60 0.57 3.38 -5.34
C PHE A 60 1.99 2.82 -5.22
N LEU A 61 3.00 3.63 -5.50
CA LEU A 61 4.41 3.21 -5.49
C LEU A 61 4.89 2.88 -4.07
N PHE A 62 4.59 3.73 -3.09
CA PHE A 62 5.02 3.53 -1.71
C PHE A 62 4.28 2.38 -1.03
N CYS A 63 2.98 2.23 -1.28
CA CYS A 63 2.22 1.05 -0.84
C CYS A 63 2.73 -0.22 -1.54
N GLY A 64 3.11 -0.15 -2.82
CA GLY A 64 3.75 -1.25 -3.52
C GLY A 64 5.08 -1.65 -2.90
N LEU A 65 5.93 -0.69 -2.54
CA LEU A 65 7.16 -0.96 -1.84
C LEU A 65 6.90 -1.59 -0.45
N ALA A 66 5.95 -1.04 0.31
CA ALA A 66 5.58 -1.56 1.62
C ALA A 66 5.04 -3.00 1.54
N GLY A 67 4.20 -3.29 0.55
CA GLY A 67 3.68 -4.63 0.28
C GLY A 67 4.78 -5.60 -0.15
N PHE A 68 5.77 -5.15 -0.93
CA PHE A 68 6.93 -5.95 -1.29
C PHE A 68 7.79 -6.31 -0.07
N VAL A 69 8.10 -5.31 0.77
CA VAL A 69 8.89 -5.51 1.99
C VAL A 69 8.15 -6.44 2.95
N THR A 70 6.87 -6.18 3.21
CA THR A 70 6.04 -7.03 4.08
C THR A 70 5.97 -8.45 3.56
N GLY A 71 5.77 -8.62 2.25
CA GLY A 71 5.76 -9.93 1.60
C GLY A 71 7.11 -10.63 1.65
N LYS A 72 8.23 -9.92 1.62
CA LYS A 72 9.58 -10.51 1.77
C LYS A 72 9.90 -10.98 3.18
N ILE A 73 9.34 -10.33 4.19
CA ILE A 73 9.51 -10.68 5.61
C ILE A 73 8.50 -11.76 6.03
N ALA A 74 7.40 -11.91 5.29
CA ALA A 74 6.44 -12.97 5.53
C ALA A 74 7.02 -14.33 5.13
N ASP A 75 7.24 -15.20 6.10
CA ASP A 75 7.73 -16.58 5.88
C ASP A 75 6.71 -17.42 5.10
N GLU A 76 5.41 -17.16 5.31
CA GLU A 76 4.31 -17.85 4.65
C GLU A 76 3.30 -16.84 4.09
N ASN A 77 2.68 -17.18 2.94
CA ASN A 77 1.56 -16.42 2.37
C ASN A 77 1.86 -14.91 2.15
N HIS A 78 2.85 -14.63 1.31
CA HIS A 78 3.35 -13.28 0.99
C HIS A 78 2.25 -12.27 0.61
N VAL A 79 1.38 -12.66 -0.33
CA VAL A 79 0.31 -11.78 -0.86
C VAL A 79 -0.77 -11.50 0.19
N LYS A 80 -1.03 -12.47 1.07
CA LYS A 80 -2.01 -12.32 2.16
C LYS A 80 -1.53 -11.30 3.18
N HIS A 81 -0.26 -11.37 3.58
CA HIS A 81 0.33 -10.37 4.47
C HIS A 81 0.35 -8.98 3.85
N ALA A 82 0.68 -8.86 2.57
CA ALA A 82 0.64 -7.58 1.87
C ALA A 82 -0.79 -7.02 1.77
N PHE A 83 -1.80 -7.85 1.50
CA PHE A 83 -3.21 -7.44 1.47
C PHE A 83 -3.68 -6.96 2.85
N LEU A 84 -3.44 -7.73 3.91
CA LEU A 84 -3.86 -7.35 5.25
C LEU A 84 -3.10 -6.11 5.75
N ALA A 85 -1.80 -5.99 5.47
CA ALA A 85 -1.00 -4.82 5.78
C ALA A 85 -1.49 -3.55 5.06
N SER A 86 -2.11 -3.69 3.89
CA SER A 86 -2.68 -2.56 3.15
C SER A 86 -3.78 -1.82 3.92
N LEU A 87 -4.42 -2.47 4.90
CA LEU A 87 -5.43 -1.84 5.75
C LEU A 87 -4.84 -0.66 6.55
N GLY A 88 -3.55 -0.68 6.87
CA GLY A 88 -2.87 0.43 7.54
C GLY A 88 -2.89 1.73 6.73
N ALA A 89 -2.93 1.62 5.40
CA ALA A 89 -3.06 2.74 4.47
C ALA A 89 -4.52 2.99 4.05
N ALA A 90 -5.26 1.92 3.74
CA ALA A 90 -6.61 2.01 3.18
C ALA A 90 -7.65 2.53 4.19
N VAL A 91 -7.56 2.12 5.45
CA VAL A 91 -8.54 2.51 6.49
C VAL A 91 -8.54 4.02 6.75
N PRO A 92 -7.39 4.69 6.97
CA PRO A 92 -7.36 6.14 7.11
C PRO A 92 -7.99 6.89 5.93
N PHE A 93 -7.69 6.48 4.69
CA PHE A 93 -8.26 7.11 3.50
C PHE A 93 -9.75 6.82 3.32
N LEU A 94 -10.23 5.63 3.69
CA LEU A 94 -11.67 5.32 3.71
C LEU A 94 -12.41 6.15 4.76
N ILE A 95 -11.87 6.25 5.97
CA ILE A 95 -12.45 7.06 7.04
C ILE A 95 -12.50 8.52 6.60
N GLY A 96 -11.39 9.07 6.09
CA GLY A 96 -11.36 10.44 5.58
C GLY A 96 -12.35 10.65 4.43
N GLY A 97 -12.42 9.71 3.47
CA GLY A 97 -13.32 9.78 2.33
C GLY A 97 -14.80 9.75 2.73
N LEU A 98 -15.14 8.96 3.74
CA LEU A 98 -16.50 8.91 4.29
C LEU A 98 -16.85 10.17 5.08
N LEU A 99 -15.95 10.65 5.95
CA LEU A 99 -16.19 11.84 6.77
C LEU A 99 -16.26 13.12 5.94
N LEU A 100 -15.46 13.21 4.87
CA LEU A 100 -15.36 14.38 4.01
C LEU A 100 -16.18 14.26 2.72
N PHE A 101 -16.91 13.15 2.54
CA PHE A 101 -17.62 12.81 1.30
C PHE A 101 -16.76 13.03 0.04
N SER A 102 -15.50 12.60 0.10
CA SER A 102 -14.51 12.80 -0.96
C SER A 102 -14.29 11.53 -1.77
N PRO A 103 -14.78 11.44 -3.03
CA PRO A 103 -14.58 10.27 -3.89
C PRO A 103 -13.10 10.01 -4.17
N ILE A 104 -12.28 11.07 -4.18
CA ILE A 104 -10.84 10.98 -4.42
C ILE A 104 -10.18 10.16 -3.30
N GLN A 105 -10.53 10.40 -2.04
CA GLN A 105 -9.93 9.65 -0.93
C GLN A 105 -10.36 8.17 -0.93
N MET A 106 -11.60 7.87 -1.32
CA MET A 106 -12.05 6.49 -1.51
C MET A 106 -11.27 5.79 -2.64
N MET A 107 -11.01 6.50 -3.73
CA MET A 107 -10.18 5.99 -4.83
C MET A 107 -8.73 5.77 -4.38
N VAL A 108 -8.14 6.70 -3.62
CA VAL A 108 -6.78 6.55 -3.06
C VAL A 108 -6.69 5.34 -2.13
N ALA A 109 -7.74 5.05 -1.36
CA ALA A 109 -7.80 3.83 -0.55
C ALA A 109 -7.74 2.56 -1.42
N ALA A 110 -8.52 2.50 -2.51
CA ALA A 110 -8.47 1.38 -3.45
C ALA A 110 -7.08 1.24 -4.11
N VAL A 111 -6.47 2.37 -4.46
CA VAL A 111 -5.11 2.41 -5.04
C VAL A 111 -4.06 1.94 -4.04
N ALA A 112 -4.19 2.28 -2.75
CA ALA A 112 -3.29 1.81 -1.69
C ALA A 112 -3.34 0.29 -1.52
N VAL A 113 -4.54 -0.30 -1.61
CA VAL A 113 -4.71 -1.77 -1.62
C VAL A 113 -4.07 -2.38 -2.86
N ALA A 114 -4.36 -1.83 -4.05
CA ALA A 114 -3.81 -2.31 -5.31
C ALA A 114 -2.27 -2.25 -5.33
N GLY A 115 -1.69 -1.15 -4.86
CA GLY A 115 -0.24 -0.98 -4.70
C GLY A 115 0.34 -2.09 -3.82
N ASN A 116 -0.15 -2.24 -2.60
CA ASN A 116 0.32 -3.28 -1.67
C ASN A 116 0.22 -4.69 -2.25
N MET A 117 -0.91 -5.04 -2.87
CA MET A 117 -1.08 -6.37 -3.48
C MET A 117 -0.07 -6.61 -4.60
N ASN A 118 0.15 -5.62 -5.49
CA ASN A 118 1.16 -5.72 -6.54
C ASN A 118 2.57 -5.90 -5.95
N GLY A 119 2.89 -5.16 -4.90
CA GLY A 119 4.13 -5.33 -4.13
C GLY A 119 4.29 -6.73 -3.56
N GLY A 120 3.24 -7.24 -2.91
CA GLY A 120 3.19 -8.58 -2.35
C GLY A 120 3.39 -9.66 -3.42
N MET A 121 2.78 -9.51 -4.60
CA MET A 121 2.98 -10.43 -5.72
C MET A 121 4.42 -10.42 -6.24
N LEU A 122 5.07 -9.25 -6.30
CA LEU A 122 6.48 -9.14 -6.68
C LEU A 122 7.43 -9.79 -5.67
N SER A 123 7.01 -9.92 -4.40
CA SER A 123 7.83 -10.54 -3.36
C SER A 123 7.91 -12.07 -3.47
N VAL A 124 6.95 -12.70 -4.15
CA VAL A 124 6.82 -14.16 -4.27
C VAL A 124 8.07 -14.74 -4.94
N PRO A 125 8.70 -15.79 -4.36
CA PRO A 125 9.84 -16.44 -4.98
C PRO A 125 9.46 -17.00 -6.35
N LYS A 126 10.22 -16.64 -7.38
CA LYS A 126 10.04 -17.23 -8.71
C LYS A 126 10.55 -18.68 -8.69
N PRO A 127 9.86 -19.63 -9.34
CA PRO A 127 10.37 -20.99 -9.49
C PRO A 127 11.74 -20.92 -10.15
N LYS A 128 12.77 -21.49 -9.51
CA LYS A 128 14.07 -21.68 -10.17
C LYS A 128 13.85 -22.75 -11.23
N TYR A 129 14.06 -22.41 -12.51
CA TYR A 129 14.06 -23.38 -13.59
C TYR A 129 15.24 -24.32 -13.37
N THR A 130 15.00 -25.48 -12.77
CA THR A 130 15.96 -26.57 -12.74
C THR A 130 16.14 -27.02 -14.19
N ARG A 131 17.35 -26.81 -14.73
CA ARG A 131 17.75 -27.36 -16.02
C ARG A 131 17.58 -28.88 -15.90
N PRO A 132 16.94 -29.57 -16.86
CA PRO A 132 16.92 -31.04 -16.83
C PRO A 132 18.36 -31.49 -17.00
N ASP A 133 18.89 -32.14 -15.97
CA ASP A 133 20.22 -32.71 -15.95
C ASP A 133 20.30 -33.74 -17.10
N ARG A 134 21.31 -33.59 -17.97
CA ARG A 134 21.62 -34.52 -19.07
C ARG A 134 22.62 -35.56 -18.61
#